data_AF-A0A6I1ZG96-F1
#
_entry.id   AF-A0A6I1ZG96-F1
#
_cell.length_a   1.000
_cell.length_b   1.000
_cell.length_c   1.000
_cell.angle_alpha   90.00
_cell.angle_beta   90.00
_cell.angle_gamma   90.00
#
_symmetry.space_group_name_H-M   'P 1'
#
loop_
_entity.id
_entity.type
_entity.pdbx_description
1 polymer ?
#
loop_
_entity_poly.entity_id
_entity_poly.type
_entity_poly.pdbx_seq_one_letter_code
_entity_poly.pdbx_strand_id
1 'polypeptide(L)' 'MRPSAAVVLRSGARATAEELRAYVKSRVAAYEYARKVWITDALPKGPTGEIIKREIVPPPAPGGR' A
#
# COMPACT_ATOMS: atom_id res chain seq x y z
N MET A 1 12.51 -8.44 -7.48
CA MET A 1 11.20 -7.75 -7.47
C MET A 1 11.18 -6.80 -6.28
N ARG A 2 10.89 -5.50 -6.45
CA ARG A 2 10.86 -4.55 -5.32
C ARG A 2 9.49 -4.63 -4.63
N PRO A 3 9.43 -4.73 -3.29
CA PRO A 3 8.14 -4.82 -2.59
C PRO A 3 7.36 -3.51 -2.75
N SER A 4 6.04 -3.65 -2.91
CA SER A 4 5.09 -2.55 -2.92
C SER A 4 3.92 -2.88 -1.99
N ALA A 5 3.26 -1.86 -1.45
CA ALA A 5 2.21 -2.04 -0.46
C ALA A 5 0.93 -1.26 -0.82
N ALA A 6 -0.19 -1.96 -0.75
CA ALA A 6 -1.53 -1.39 -0.75
C ALA A 6 -2.02 -1.34 0.70
N VAL A 7 -2.48 -0.16 1.15
CA VAL A 7 -2.92 0.04 2.53
C VAL A 7 -4.34 0.58 2.54
N VAL A 8 -5.20 -0.04 3.33
CA VAL A 8 -6.53 0.50 3.68
C VAL A 8 -6.44 1.00 5.10
N LEU A 9 -6.77 2.27 5.32
CA LEU A 9 -6.81 2.85 6.65
C LEU A 9 -8.07 2.40 7.39
N ARG A 10 -7.97 2.29 8.72
CA ARG A 10 -9.16 2.09 9.56
C ARG A 10 -10.04 3.34 9.52
N SER A 11 -11.33 3.17 9.77
CA SER A 11 -12.27 4.29 9.90
C SER A 11 -11.77 5.31 10.93
N GLY A 12 -11.76 6.59 10.55
CA GLY A 12 -11.25 7.69 11.38
C GLY A 12 -9.72 7.82 11.43
N ALA A 13 -8.95 6.87 10.89
CA ALA A 13 -7.50 6.99 10.82
C ALA A 13 -7.09 7.88 9.63
N ARG A 14 -6.05 8.69 9.83
CA ARG A 14 -5.43 9.50 8.79
C ARG A 14 -3.94 9.20 8.79
N ALA A 15 -3.43 8.84 7.63
CA ALA A 15 -2.00 8.70 7.37
C ALA A 15 -1.75 8.95 5.89
N THR A 16 -0.57 9.42 5.54
CA THR A 16 -0.10 9.54 4.16
C THR A 16 0.80 8.37 3.77
N ALA A 17 0.96 8.13 2.48
CA ALA A 17 1.88 7.11 1.99
C ALA A 17 3.33 7.36 2.46
N GLU A 18 3.73 8.62 2.58
CA GLU A 18 5.05 9.03 3.05
C GLU A 18 5.24 8.74 4.54
N GLU A 19 4.24 9.05 5.38
CA GLU A 19 4.26 8.73 6.81
C GLU A 19 4.37 7.22 7.04
N LEU A 20 3.57 6.42 6.32
CA LEU A 20 3.63 4.97 6.40
C LEU A 20 4.99 4.42 5.96
N ARG A 21 5.54 4.96 4.88
CA ARG A 21 6.87 4.57 4.40
C ARG A 21 7.96 4.93 5.40
N ALA A 22 7.93 6.13 5.98
CA ALA A 22 8.88 6.58 7.00
C ALA A 22 8.79 5.71 8.26
N TYR A 23 7.57 5.38 8.68
CA TYR A 23 7.31 4.52 9.82
C TYR A 23 7.84 3.10 9.65
N VAL A 24 7.68 2.50 8.46
CA VAL A 24 8.24 1.17 8.18
C VAL A 24 9.76 1.24 8.05
N LYS A 25 10.29 2.26 7.36
CA LYS A 25 11.74 2.46 7.17
C LYS A 25 12.51 2.56 8.48
N SER A 26 11.93 3.07 9.55
CA SER A 26 12.58 3.15 10.87
C SER A 26 12.60 1.83 11.64
N ARG A 27 11.85 0.81 11.19
CA ARG A 27 11.66 -0.46 11.91
C ARG A 27 12.22 -1.69 11.20
N VAL A 28 12.46 -1.62 9.89
CA VAL A 28 12.92 -2.75 9.07
C VAL A 28 14.14 -2.37 8.24
N ALA A 29 14.85 -3.38 7.74
CA ALA A 29 16.02 -3.14 6.90
C ALA A 29 15.64 -2.46 5.57
N ALA A 30 16.60 -1.76 4.96
CA ALA A 30 16.35 -0.93 3.78
C ALA A 30 15.85 -1.70 2.54
N TYR A 31 16.00 -3.02 2.52
CA TYR A 31 15.54 -3.90 1.44
C TYR A 31 14.14 -4.48 1.69
N GLU A 32 13.64 -4.44 2.92
CA GLU A 32 12.35 -5.05 3.30
C GLU A 32 11.18 -4.08 3.15
N TYR A 33 11.41 -2.77 3.30
CA TYR A 33 10.32 -1.81 3.23
C TYR A 33 9.82 -1.61 1.78
N ALA A 34 8.50 -1.48 1.66
CA ALA A 34 7.87 -1.16 0.39
C ALA A 34 8.24 0.26 -0.06
N ARG A 35 8.92 0.39 -1.21
CA ARG A 35 9.30 1.71 -1.75
C ARG A 35 8.12 2.47 -2.32
N LYS A 36 7.10 1.74 -2.79
CA LYS A 36 5.84 2.28 -3.24
C LYS A 36 4.76 1.86 -2.27
N VAL A 37 4.08 2.85 -1.69
CA VAL A 37 2.94 2.68 -0.81
C VAL A 37 1.79 3.47 -1.43
N TRP A 38 0.63 2.84 -1.56
CA TRP A 38 -0.59 3.50 -1.99
C TRP A 38 -1.69 3.22 -0.99
N ILE A 39 -2.43 4.28 -0.67
CA ILE A 39 -3.61 4.20 0.16
C ILE A 39 -4.81 4.04 -0.76
N THR A 40 -5.64 3.05 -0.48
CA THR A 40 -6.84 2.70 -1.25
C THR A 40 -8.02 2.58 -0.30
N ASP A 41 -9.23 2.77 -0.80
CA ASP A 41 -10.45 2.60 -0.02
C ASP A 41 -10.72 1.13 0.32
N ALA A 42 -10.33 0.23 -0.59
CA ALA A 42 -10.53 -1.21 -0.43
C ALA A 42 -9.41 -2.02 -1.09
N LEU A 43 -9.20 -3.24 -0.57
CA LEU A 43 -8.39 -4.26 -1.22
C LEU A 43 -9.30 -5.20 -2.01
N PRO A 44 -8.85 -5.72 -3.16
CA PRO A 44 -9.59 -6.74 -3.90
C PRO A 44 -9.73 -7.98 -3.03
N LYS A 45 -10.99 -8.37 -2.80
CA LYS A 45 -11.35 -9.54 -2.03
C LYS A 45 -12.12 -10.51 -2.89
N GLY A 46 -11.82 -11.79 -2.74
CA GLY A 46 -12.57 -12.86 -3.37
C GLY A 46 -13.94 -13.08 -2.72
N PRO A 47 -14.75 -13.99 -3.28
CA PRO A 47 -16.09 -14.31 -2.77
C PRO A 47 -16.09 -14.84 -1.33
N THR A 48 -14.96 -15.37 -0.87
CA THR A 48 -14.71 -15.89 0.48
C THR A 48 -14.09 -14.85 1.43
N GLY A 49 -13.86 -13.62 0.96
CA GLY A 49 -13.25 -12.53 1.74
C GLY A 49 -11.71 -12.53 1.76
N GLU A 50 -11.06 -13.49 1.11
CA GLU A 50 -9.59 -13.55 0.98
C GLU A 50 -9.05 -12.43 0.08
N ILE A 51 -7.86 -11.92 0.38
CA ILE A 51 -7.23 -10.86 -0.42
C ILE A 51 -6.60 -11.48 -1.67
N ILE A 52 -7.07 -11.05 -2.84
CA ILE A 52 -6.55 -11.51 -4.13
C ILE A 52 -5.34 -10.66 -4.51
N LYS A 53 -4.13 -11.12 -4.11
CA LYS A 53 -2.87 -10.40 -4.35
C LYS A 53 -2.62 -10.04 -5.82
N ARG A 54 -3.05 -10.91 -6.74
CA ARG A 54 -2.85 -10.71 -8.19
C ARG A 54 -3.68 -9.57 -8.76
N GLU A 55 -4.77 -9.19 -8.10
CA GLU A 55 -5.64 -8.08 -8.50
C GLU A 55 -5.24 -6.75 -7.84
N ILE A 56 -4.23 -6.75 -6.97
CA ILE A 56 -3.69 -5.52 -6.40
C ILE A 56 -2.89 -4.79 -7.48
N VAL A 57 -3.56 -3.88 -8.18
CA VAL A 57 -2.94 -3.01 -9.17
C VAL A 57 -2.53 -1.69 -8.53
N PRO A 58 -1.36 -1.13 -8.90
CA PRO A 58 -1.02 0.22 -8.50
C PRO A 58 -2.04 1.21 -9.08
N PRO A 59 -2.46 2.24 -8.31
CA PRO A 59 -3.32 3.27 -8.86
C PRO A 59 -2.63 3.94 -10.06
N PRO A 60 -3.40 4.42 -11.05
CA PRO A 60 -2.83 5.18 -12.15
C PRO A 60 -2.00 6.32 -11.56
N ALA A 61 -0.75 6.45 -12.00
CA ALA A 61 0.09 7.57 -11.56
C ALA A 61 -0.68 8.87 -11.86
N PRO A 62 -0.77 9.82 -10.92
CA PRO A 62 -1.36 11.11 -11.24
C PRO A 62 -0.62 11.65 -12.45
N GLY A 63 -1.35 11.85 -13.54
CA GLY A 63 -0.81 12.09 -14.87
C GLY A 63 0.29 13.14 -14.83
N GLY A 64 1.53 12.70 -14.96
CA GLY A 64 2.66 13.57 -15.25
C GLY A 64 2.47 14.06 -16.67
N ARG A 65 2.17 15.35 -16.79
CA ARG A 65 2.37 16.11 -18.03
C ARG A 65 3.86 16.26 -18.28
#